data_AF-A0A7C8MW74-F1
#
_entry.id   AF-A0A7C8MW74-F1
#
_cell.length_a   1.000
_cell.length_b   1.000
_cell.length_c   1.000
_cell.angle_alpha   90.00
_cell.angle_beta   90.00
_cell.angle_gamma   90.00
#
_symmetry.space_group_name_H-M   'P 1'
#
loop_
_entity.id
_entity.type
_entity.pdbx_description
1 polymer ?
#
loop_
_entity_poly.entity_id
_entity_poly.type
_entity_poly.pdbx_seq_one_letter_code
_entity_poly.pdbx_strand_id
1 'polypeptide(L)'
;MSLHVTAPHSSRIRKTRKSSAASSLVGLRRSISSPSSASSRRKSSSSVQAQGHDDDENRLNDTGVIALLTEDLNFRDVPQFIEYIRNTMFGDIPETGAGMNSSRIAEVLNHRKSLPPLVTVAHLDALSPSSTRTERELVELAQAGVLRRVLIPHRGVGAAAVGDGIASVREWQSLVRAHTGLDNNLKAKYITLMDANSTSTTVPNTSFLPAEISSLTAAGFLTSTTPPDSRSSSFASPGAGSLGTLAAISSSGSRYAAGSFAAVGGAAASQHIPGGGTGRRPMPSAHYNFSLPNTGSHIKLVVEARNHLLSMVKKSKYKEVPMETLRERWDGGILGKAEIAEKKKARGEFAGVLPGKTKMWKQFYGLRFEWILEECVGAGLLELFETGSVGKAVRAI
;
A
#
# COMPACT_ATOMS: atom_id res chain seq x y z
N MET A 1 -17.63 -15.87 51.96
CA MET A 1 -17.70 -17.32 51.71
C MET A 1 -17.08 -17.60 50.35
N SER A 2 -16.33 -18.69 50.20
CA SER A 2 -15.76 -19.12 48.92
C SER A 2 -16.78 -19.92 48.11
N LEU A 3 -16.77 -19.77 46.78
CA LEU A 3 -17.49 -20.65 45.85
C LEU A 3 -16.49 -21.27 44.88
N HIS A 4 -16.48 -22.59 44.81
CA HIS A 4 -15.52 -23.36 44.00
C HIS A 4 -15.91 -23.37 42.53
N VAL A 5 -14.90 -23.35 41.66
CA VAL A 5 -15.05 -23.71 40.24
C VAL A 5 -15.21 -25.22 40.14
N THR A 6 -16.23 -25.68 39.41
CA THR A 6 -16.36 -27.07 38.95
C THR A 6 -16.64 -27.08 37.44
N ALA A 7 -16.09 -28.06 36.72
CA ALA A 7 -16.19 -28.17 35.27
C ALA A 7 -16.71 -29.57 34.87
N PRO A 8 -17.82 -29.68 34.12
CA PRO A 8 -18.37 -30.97 33.73
C PRO A 8 -17.91 -31.44 32.34
N HIS A 9 -17.18 -32.54 32.34
CA HIS A 9 -17.22 -33.66 31.40
C HIS A 9 -17.41 -33.45 29.87
N SER A 10 -16.34 -33.81 29.17
CA SER A 10 -16.33 -34.46 27.85
C SER A 10 -17.49 -35.43 27.58
N SER A 11 -18.02 -35.41 26.35
CA SER A 11 -18.56 -36.61 25.70
C SER A 11 -18.10 -36.68 24.23
N ARG A 12 -17.85 -37.89 23.73
CA ARG A 12 -17.14 -38.14 22.45
C ARG A 12 -17.93 -39.11 21.57
N ILE A 13 -18.74 -38.59 20.65
CA ILE A 13 -19.60 -39.40 19.76
C ILE A 13 -18.91 -39.62 18.40
N ARG A 14 -18.96 -40.86 17.89
CA ARG A 14 -18.27 -41.28 16.65
C ARG A 14 -18.98 -42.49 16.01
N LYS A 15 -19.64 -42.31 14.86
CA LYS A 15 -20.20 -43.33 13.90
C LYS A 15 -21.11 -42.60 12.88
N THR A 16 -21.36 -43.03 11.64
CA THR A 16 -20.60 -43.86 10.66
C THR A 16 -21.15 -43.59 9.25
N ARG A 17 -20.40 -43.88 8.18
CA ARG A 17 -20.86 -43.81 6.77
C ARG A 17 -21.84 -44.94 6.45
N LYS A 18 -22.84 -44.70 5.59
CA LYS A 18 -23.14 -45.53 4.40
C LYS A 18 -24.10 -44.81 3.43
N SER A 19 -24.46 -45.48 2.33
CA SER A 19 -24.91 -44.90 1.06
C SER A 19 -26.18 -45.56 0.51
N SER A 20 -26.60 -45.09 -0.68
CA SER A 20 -27.62 -45.66 -1.61
C SER A 20 -29.10 -45.49 -1.24
N ALA A 21 -30.06 -45.61 -2.16
CA ALA A 21 -30.17 -45.20 -3.58
C ALA A 21 -31.58 -45.58 -4.09
N ALA A 22 -32.34 -44.63 -4.62
CA ALA A 22 -33.61 -44.83 -5.33
C ALA A 22 -34.03 -43.50 -6.01
N SER A 23 -34.68 -43.45 -7.18
CA SER A 23 -34.95 -44.47 -8.20
C SER A 23 -35.24 -43.81 -9.57
N SER A 24 -35.32 -44.63 -10.63
CA SER A 24 -35.85 -44.35 -11.98
C SER A 24 -37.15 -43.52 -12.03
N LEU A 25 -37.60 -42.90 -13.14
CA LEU A 25 -37.37 -43.12 -14.59
C LEU A 25 -36.87 -41.79 -15.26
N VAL A 26 -36.80 -41.50 -16.57
CA VAL A 26 -37.22 -42.08 -17.88
C VAL A 26 -36.09 -41.71 -18.89
N GLY A 27 -35.78 -42.39 -20.00
CA GLY A 27 -36.32 -43.62 -20.61
C GLY A 27 -36.35 -43.54 -22.14
N LEU A 28 -35.23 -43.81 -22.83
CA LEU A 28 -35.16 -43.96 -24.29
C LEU A 28 -34.06 -44.96 -24.67
N ARG A 29 -34.42 -46.02 -25.41
CA ARG A 29 -33.49 -47.05 -25.90
C ARG A 29 -33.30 -46.92 -27.42
N ARG A 30 -32.06 -47.02 -27.90
CA ARG A 30 -31.77 -47.82 -29.10
C ARG A 30 -30.38 -48.44 -29.02
N SER A 31 -30.35 -49.75 -29.22
CA SER A 31 -29.23 -50.70 -29.03
C SER A 31 -28.50 -51.02 -30.34
N ILE A 32 -27.44 -51.87 -30.26
CA ILE A 32 -26.68 -52.50 -31.37
C ILE A 32 -25.65 -51.55 -32.03
N SER A 33 -24.36 -51.89 -32.20
CA SER A 33 -23.55 -53.00 -31.63
C SER A 33 -22.04 -52.79 -31.85
N SER A 34 -21.19 -53.32 -30.95
CA SER A 34 -19.77 -53.61 -31.24
C SER A 34 -19.64 -54.85 -32.16
N PRO A 35 -18.52 -55.01 -32.88
CA PRO A 35 -17.50 -55.92 -32.35
C PRO A 35 -16.02 -55.54 -32.62
N SER A 36 -15.16 -56.23 -31.87
CA SER A 36 -13.70 -56.32 -31.91
C SER A 36 -12.96 -56.18 -33.25
N SER A 37 -11.78 -55.57 -33.19
CA SER A 37 -10.57 -56.16 -33.79
C SER A 37 -9.41 -56.12 -32.77
N ALA A 38 -8.60 -57.17 -32.74
CA ALA A 38 -7.45 -57.26 -31.84
C ALA A 38 -6.15 -57.18 -32.64
N SER A 39 -5.16 -56.46 -32.10
CA SER A 39 -3.76 -56.64 -32.46
C SER A 39 -2.90 -56.41 -31.23
N SER A 40 -1.68 -56.94 -31.24
CA SER A 40 -0.81 -57.01 -30.06
C SER A 40 0.58 -56.48 -30.34
N ARG A 41 1.35 -56.27 -29.26
CA ARG A 41 2.81 -56.37 -29.24
C ARG A 41 3.58 -55.27 -30.00
N ARG A 42 3.99 -54.24 -29.26
CA ARG A 42 5.40 -54.09 -28.84
C ARG A 42 5.58 -53.04 -27.74
N LYS A 43 6.46 -53.34 -26.77
CA LYS A 43 7.20 -52.30 -26.05
C LYS A 43 8.30 -51.81 -26.98
N SER A 44 8.40 -50.50 -27.17
CA SER A 44 9.61 -49.82 -27.64
C SER A 44 9.86 -48.64 -26.69
N SER A 45 10.79 -48.83 -25.76
CA SER A 45 11.24 -47.78 -24.85
C SER A 45 12.16 -46.82 -25.60
N SER A 46 11.57 -45.86 -26.32
CA SER A 46 12.27 -44.71 -26.87
C SER A 46 12.06 -43.52 -25.94
N SER A 47 13.12 -43.15 -25.21
CA SER A 47 13.16 -41.97 -24.35
C SER A 47 13.18 -40.70 -25.18
N VAL A 48 12.03 -40.29 -25.71
CA VAL A 48 11.81 -38.89 -26.06
C VAL A 48 11.71 -38.15 -24.73
N GLN A 49 12.82 -37.53 -24.33
CA GLN A 49 12.75 -36.44 -23.37
C GLN A 49 11.79 -35.41 -23.97
N ALA A 50 10.66 -35.17 -23.32
CA ALA A 50 9.96 -33.92 -23.53
C ALA A 50 10.94 -32.84 -23.07
N GLN A 51 11.56 -32.13 -24.03
CA GLN A 51 12.37 -30.97 -23.70
C GLN A 51 11.46 -30.01 -22.95
N GLY A 52 11.82 -29.72 -21.70
CA GLY A 52 11.31 -28.53 -21.05
C GLY A 52 11.69 -27.34 -21.91
N HIS A 53 10.79 -26.39 -22.06
CA HIS A 53 11.11 -25.11 -22.67
C HIS A 53 11.95 -24.34 -21.63
N ASP A 54 13.24 -24.69 -21.56
CA ASP A 54 14.27 -24.06 -20.71
C ASP A 54 14.83 -22.77 -21.34
N ASP A 55 14.19 -22.29 -22.41
CA ASP A 55 14.44 -20.97 -22.99
C ASP A 55 13.97 -19.87 -22.03
N ASP A 56 14.73 -18.78 -21.97
CA ASP A 56 14.36 -17.48 -21.39
C ASP A 56 14.19 -17.32 -19.86
N GLU A 57 14.91 -18.12 -19.05
CA GLU A 57 15.45 -17.65 -17.75
C GLU A 57 16.99 -17.49 -17.77
N ASN A 58 17.48 -16.83 -18.81
CA ASN A 58 18.82 -16.22 -18.83
C ASN A 58 18.84 -14.93 -18.00
N ARG A 59 20.01 -14.56 -17.47
CA ARG A 59 20.20 -13.24 -16.85
C ARG A 59 20.02 -12.16 -17.94
N LEU A 60 19.38 -11.05 -17.63
CA LEU A 60 19.26 -9.97 -18.61
C LEU A 60 20.63 -9.35 -18.86
N ASN A 61 20.93 -9.09 -20.14
CA ASN A 61 22.09 -8.28 -20.50
C ASN A 61 21.94 -6.89 -19.86
N ASP A 62 23.06 -6.34 -19.40
CA ASP A 62 23.12 -5.03 -18.77
C ASP A 62 24.14 -4.20 -19.52
N THR A 63 23.68 -3.11 -20.13
CA THR A 63 24.54 -2.17 -20.88
C THR A 63 25.39 -1.29 -19.97
N GLY A 64 25.15 -1.30 -18.65
CA GLY A 64 25.71 -0.35 -17.70
C GLY A 64 25.04 1.03 -17.72
N VAL A 65 24.01 1.21 -18.56
CA VAL A 65 23.21 2.44 -18.61
C VAL A 65 22.04 2.30 -17.63
N ILE A 66 22.11 3.06 -16.54
CA ILE A 66 20.96 3.26 -15.64
C ILE A 66 19.95 4.11 -16.41
N ALA A 67 18.80 3.52 -16.75
CA ALA A 67 17.78 4.16 -17.55
C ALA A 67 16.95 5.12 -16.67
N LEU A 68 16.75 6.37 -17.11
CA LEU A 68 15.96 7.34 -16.37
C LEU A 68 14.48 7.23 -16.74
N LEU A 69 13.62 7.59 -15.79
CA LEU A 69 12.18 7.83 -16.03
C LEU A 69 11.93 9.25 -16.58
N THR A 70 12.91 10.14 -16.43
CA THR A 70 12.86 11.56 -16.81
C THR A 70 13.02 11.83 -18.31
N GLU A 71 13.42 10.85 -19.14
CA GLU A 71 13.86 11.07 -20.52
C GLU A 71 12.82 11.79 -21.42
N ASP A 72 11.52 11.59 -21.15
CA ASP A 72 10.42 12.25 -21.86
C ASP A 72 9.88 13.53 -21.15
N LEU A 73 10.37 13.85 -19.95
CA LEU A 73 9.74 14.79 -19.01
C LEU A 73 10.54 16.10 -18.84
N ASN A 74 10.25 17.07 -19.71
CA ASN A 74 10.87 18.41 -19.70
C ASN A 74 10.35 19.37 -18.60
N PHE A 75 10.05 18.86 -17.39
CA PHE A 75 9.61 19.67 -16.26
C PHE A 75 10.75 20.52 -15.69
N ARG A 76 10.40 21.73 -15.21
CA ARG A 76 11.39 22.73 -14.77
C ARG A 76 11.39 23.02 -13.27
N ASP A 77 10.28 22.75 -12.61
CA ASP A 77 10.01 23.11 -11.21
C ASP A 77 9.28 21.97 -10.47
N VAL A 78 9.40 21.97 -9.15
CA VAL A 78 8.77 21.00 -8.23
C VAL A 78 7.23 21.01 -8.32
N PRO A 79 6.53 22.15 -8.45
CA PRO A 79 5.08 22.18 -8.68
C PRO A 79 4.63 21.37 -9.90
N GLN A 80 5.34 21.43 -11.04
CA GLN A 80 5.03 20.63 -12.23
C GLN A 80 5.15 19.13 -11.95
N PHE A 81 6.21 18.69 -11.25
CA PHE A 81 6.32 17.29 -10.83
C PHE A 81 5.15 16.89 -9.91
N ILE A 82 4.82 17.71 -8.90
CA ILE A 82 3.71 17.44 -7.97
C ILE A 82 2.36 17.33 -8.71
N GLU A 83 2.10 18.18 -9.70
CA GLU A 83 0.89 18.13 -10.51
C GLU A 83 0.87 16.87 -11.40
N TYR A 84 1.97 16.55 -12.09
CA TYR A 84 2.11 15.33 -12.89
C TYR A 84 1.83 14.08 -12.04
N ILE A 85 2.56 13.89 -10.94
CA ILE A 85 2.48 12.70 -10.08
C ILE A 85 1.05 12.49 -9.56
N ARG A 86 0.32 13.57 -9.28
CA ARG A 86 -1.08 13.46 -8.80
C ARG A 86 -2.05 13.13 -9.92
N ASN A 87 -1.87 13.72 -11.10
CA ASN A 87 -2.73 13.48 -12.25
C ASN A 87 -2.47 12.11 -12.89
N THR A 88 -1.28 11.53 -12.75
CA THR A 88 -0.91 10.19 -13.26
C THR A 88 -1.09 9.04 -12.28
N MET A 89 -1.46 9.29 -11.01
CA MET A 89 -1.58 8.26 -9.97
C MET A 89 -2.50 7.09 -10.35
N PHE A 90 -3.57 7.36 -11.10
CA PHE A 90 -4.61 6.39 -11.42
C PHE A 90 -4.90 6.29 -12.91
N GLY A 91 -5.20 5.09 -13.38
CA GLY A 91 -5.69 4.84 -14.73
C GLY A 91 -7.19 5.12 -14.85
N ASP A 92 -7.62 5.43 -16.07
CA ASP A 92 -9.03 5.64 -16.43
C ASP A 92 -9.89 4.42 -16.14
N ILE A 93 -11.16 4.66 -15.83
CA ILE A 93 -12.12 3.62 -15.48
C ILE A 93 -12.63 2.95 -16.78
N PRO A 94 -12.40 1.64 -16.98
CA PRO A 94 -12.86 0.93 -18.18
C PRO A 94 -14.36 1.10 -18.44
N GLU A 95 -14.69 1.63 -19.62
CA GLU A 95 -16.03 2.13 -19.96
C GLU A 95 -17.10 1.03 -20.02
N THR A 96 -16.76 -0.16 -20.51
CA THR A 96 -17.70 -1.26 -20.70
C THR A 96 -17.08 -2.64 -20.41
N GLY A 97 -17.90 -3.60 -19.98
CA GLY A 97 -17.61 -5.05 -19.98
C GLY A 97 -16.51 -5.57 -19.04
N ALA A 98 -15.64 -4.71 -18.51
CA ALA A 98 -14.37 -5.07 -17.85
C ALA A 98 -14.46 -5.81 -16.50
N GLY A 99 -15.65 -6.28 -16.10
CA GLY A 99 -15.85 -7.03 -14.86
C GLY A 99 -15.89 -6.19 -13.57
N MET A 100 -15.91 -4.85 -13.66
CA MET A 100 -16.35 -4.00 -12.55
C MET A 100 -17.87 -3.82 -12.59
N ASN A 101 -18.49 -3.79 -11.41
CA ASN A 101 -19.88 -3.39 -11.23
C ASN A 101 -19.97 -1.93 -10.77
N SER A 102 -21.17 -1.34 -10.85
CA SER A 102 -21.41 0.06 -10.47
C SER A 102 -21.02 0.38 -9.04
N SER A 103 -21.20 -0.55 -8.09
CA SER A 103 -20.76 -0.39 -6.71
C SER A 103 -19.24 -0.36 -6.57
N ARG A 104 -18.48 -1.19 -7.31
CA ARG A 104 -17.00 -1.10 -7.31
C ARG A 104 -16.49 0.17 -7.98
N ILE A 105 -17.15 0.64 -9.05
CA ILE A 105 -16.83 1.92 -9.69
C ILE A 105 -17.03 3.07 -8.70
N ALA A 106 -18.15 3.09 -7.98
CA ALA A 106 -18.41 4.09 -6.93
C ALA A 106 -17.42 3.97 -5.75
N GLU A 107 -17.05 2.76 -5.32
CA GLU A 107 -16.04 2.52 -4.29
C GLU A 107 -14.66 3.06 -4.71
N VAL A 108 -14.23 2.79 -5.95
CA VAL A 108 -12.98 3.29 -6.52
C VAL A 108 -12.98 4.81 -6.62
N LEU A 109 -14.04 5.42 -7.16
CA LEU A 109 -14.16 6.88 -7.26
C LEU A 109 -14.16 7.56 -5.89
N ASN A 110 -14.90 7.03 -4.92
CA ASN A 110 -14.92 7.55 -3.55
C ASN A 110 -13.57 7.38 -2.86
N HIS A 111 -12.89 6.24 -3.03
CA HIS A 111 -11.55 6.03 -2.49
C HIS A 111 -10.56 7.05 -3.09
N ARG A 112 -10.49 7.17 -4.43
CA ARG A 112 -9.64 8.15 -5.13
C ARG A 112 -9.90 9.57 -4.63
N LYS A 113 -11.17 9.99 -4.56
CA LYS A 113 -11.59 11.31 -4.06
C LYS A 113 -11.28 11.55 -2.57
N SER A 114 -11.16 10.48 -1.78
CA SER A 114 -10.86 10.58 -0.34
C SER A 114 -9.37 10.73 -0.02
N LEU A 115 -8.47 10.48 -0.98
CA LEU A 115 -7.03 10.55 -0.75
C LEU A 115 -6.56 12.01 -0.57
N PRO A 116 -5.55 12.26 0.27
CA PRO A 116 -4.96 13.58 0.42
C PRO A 116 -4.24 14.04 -0.85
N PRO A 117 -4.13 15.36 -1.10
CA PRO A 117 -3.26 15.95 -2.11
C PRO A 117 -1.80 15.91 -1.65
N LEU A 118 -1.24 14.71 -1.56
CA LEU A 118 0.11 14.44 -1.06
C LEU A 118 0.91 13.66 -2.11
N VAL A 119 2.17 14.05 -2.28
CA VAL A 119 3.17 13.37 -3.10
C VAL A 119 4.32 12.93 -2.19
N THR A 120 4.85 11.71 -2.34
CA THR A 120 6.04 11.27 -1.59
C THR A 120 7.30 11.91 -2.17
N VAL A 121 8.33 12.12 -1.34
CA VAL A 121 9.64 12.62 -1.83
C VAL A 121 10.25 11.66 -2.86
N ALA A 122 10.03 10.35 -2.68
CA ALA A 122 10.50 9.31 -3.59
C ALA A 122 10.02 9.46 -5.06
N HIS A 123 8.79 9.92 -5.33
CA HIS A 123 8.41 10.23 -6.73
C HIS A 123 9.18 11.42 -7.29
N LEU A 124 9.45 12.44 -6.47
CA LEU A 124 10.22 13.62 -6.89
C LEU A 124 11.67 13.23 -7.20
N ASP A 125 12.28 12.36 -6.39
CA ASP A 125 13.60 11.79 -6.63
C ASP A 125 13.65 10.85 -7.85
N ALA A 126 12.55 10.16 -8.17
CA ALA A 126 12.45 9.26 -9.33
C ALA A 126 12.31 10.00 -10.67
N LEU A 127 11.62 11.13 -10.67
CA LEU A 127 11.33 11.92 -11.87
C LEU A 127 12.32 13.06 -12.09
N SER A 128 12.94 13.59 -11.03
CA SER A 128 13.90 14.70 -11.16
C SER A 128 15.28 14.22 -11.62
N PRO A 129 15.96 14.94 -12.54
CA PRO A 129 17.33 14.63 -12.92
C PRO A 129 18.35 14.97 -11.82
N SER A 130 17.93 15.56 -10.70
CA SER A 130 18.82 15.90 -9.57
C SER A 130 18.06 16.06 -8.25
N SER A 131 18.09 15.02 -7.41
CA SER A 131 17.58 15.06 -6.02
C SER A 131 18.11 16.26 -5.24
N THR A 132 19.40 16.58 -5.34
CA THR A 132 20.02 17.70 -4.60
C THR A 132 19.58 19.10 -5.08
N ARG A 133 19.14 19.25 -6.34
CA ARG A 133 18.44 20.46 -6.79
C ARG A 133 17.00 20.48 -6.26
N THR A 134 16.33 19.33 -6.29
CA THR A 134 14.93 19.16 -5.87
C THR A 134 14.73 19.51 -4.41
N GLU A 135 15.58 19.03 -3.49
CA GLU A 135 15.49 19.34 -2.06
C GLU A 135 15.80 20.83 -1.78
N ARG A 136 16.67 21.49 -2.56
CA ARG A 136 16.88 22.95 -2.45
C ARG A 136 15.61 23.72 -2.82
N GLU A 137 15.02 23.39 -3.96
CA GLU A 137 13.79 24.02 -4.44
C GLU A 137 12.60 23.74 -3.51
N LEU A 138 12.50 22.52 -2.94
CA LEU A 138 11.55 22.17 -1.89
C LEU A 138 11.73 23.03 -0.64
N VAL A 139 12.97 23.27 -0.20
CA VAL A 139 13.27 24.13 0.96
C VAL A 139 12.92 25.59 0.66
N GLU A 140 13.24 26.11 -0.52
CA GLU A 140 12.89 27.47 -0.95
C GLU A 140 11.36 27.66 -1.02
N LEU A 141 10.63 26.73 -1.65
CA LEU A 141 9.17 26.74 -1.74
C LEU A 141 8.46 26.51 -0.39
N ALA A 142 9.11 25.80 0.54
CA ALA A 142 8.61 25.65 1.91
C ALA A 142 8.83 26.92 2.75
N GLN A 143 9.98 27.58 2.61
CA GLN A 143 10.22 28.88 3.24
C GLN A 143 9.23 29.94 2.74
N ALA A 144 8.99 29.97 1.41
CA ALA A 144 8.00 30.83 0.77
C ALA A 144 6.53 30.47 1.08
N GLY A 145 6.26 29.38 1.82
CA GLY A 145 4.90 28.97 2.19
C GLY A 145 4.04 28.44 1.04
N VAL A 146 4.65 28.05 -0.09
CA VAL A 146 3.95 27.47 -1.25
C VAL A 146 3.69 25.97 -1.04
N LEU A 147 4.69 25.27 -0.51
CA LEU A 147 4.67 23.84 -0.22
C LEU A 147 4.85 23.59 1.28
N ARG A 148 4.41 22.42 1.76
CA ARG A 148 4.65 21.97 3.14
C ARG A 148 5.01 20.49 3.17
N ARG A 149 6.06 20.15 3.93
CA ARG A 149 6.47 18.77 4.22
C ARG A 149 5.58 18.18 5.31
N VAL A 150 5.11 16.95 5.10
CA VAL A 150 4.23 16.19 5.98
C VAL A 150 4.96 14.93 6.41
N LEU A 151 5.49 14.94 7.64
CA LEU A 151 6.24 13.83 8.20
C LEU A 151 5.36 13.03 9.16
N ILE A 152 5.11 11.76 8.83
CA ILE A 152 4.38 10.80 9.67
C ILE A 152 5.39 9.75 10.15
N PRO A 153 5.85 9.83 11.42
CA PRO A 153 6.94 9.00 11.91
C PRO A 153 6.53 7.53 12.06
N HIS A 154 7.54 6.65 12.13
CA HIS A 154 7.37 5.20 12.31
C HIS A 154 6.57 4.50 11.18
N ARG A 155 6.71 4.95 9.93
CA ARG A 155 6.09 4.35 8.73
C ARG A 155 7.11 3.62 7.85
N GLY A 156 7.94 2.80 8.47
CA GLY A 156 9.06 2.08 7.84
C GLY A 156 10.43 2.62 8.26
N VAL A 157 11.50 2.05 7.67
CA VAL A 157 12.90 2.37 7.96
C VAL A 157 13.70 2.31 6.66
N GLY A 158 14.62 3.26 6.44
CA GLY A 158 15.42 3.35 5.21
C GLY A 158 14.56 3.47 3.95
N ALA A 159 14.96 2.81 2.86
CA ALA A 159 14.22 2.74 1.59
C ALA A 159 12.74 2.27 1.72
N ALA A 160 12.40 1.55 2.79
CA ALA A 160 11.04 1.10 3.08
C ALA A 160 10.20 2.13 3.86
N ALA A 161 10.72 3.33 4.14
CA ALA A 161 9.97 4.41 4.78
C ALA A 161 8.99 5.07 3.81
N VAL A 162 7.70 5.04 4.14
CA VAL A 162 6.61 5.72 3.43
C VAL A 162 5.91 6.64 4.44
N GLY A 163 6.60 7.70 4.83
CA GLY A 163 6.17 8.62 5.88
C GLY A 163 6.63 10.06 5.67
N ASP A 164 7.12 10.40 4.49
CA ASP A 164 7.61 11.73 4.14
C ASP A 164 7.06 12.12 2.77
N GLY A 165 6.48 13.33 2.68
CA GLY A 165 5.80 13.78 1.49
C GLY A 165 5.45 15.26 1.53
N ILE A 166 5.08 15.80 0.38
CA ILE A 166 4.92 17.22 0.10
C ILE A 166 3.48 17.50 -0.32
N ALA A 167 2.89 18.56 0.23
CA ALA A 167 1.56 19.03 -0.09
C ALA A 167 1.58 20.52 -0.47
N SER A 168 0.68 20.94 -1.37
CA SER A 168 0.48 22.36 -1.67
C SER A 168 -0.27 23.04 -0.53
N VAL A 169 0.28 24.15 -0.01
CA VAL A 169 -0.36 24.94 1.06
C VAL A 169 -1.69 25.50 0.59
N ARG A 170 -1.78 25.98 -0.66
CA ARG A 170 -3.02 26.49 -1.28
C ARG A 170 -4.16 25.47 -1.22
N GLU A 171 -3.88 24.22 -1.54
CA GLU A 171 -4.88 23.15 -1.55
C GLU A 171 -5.20 22.63 -0.14
N TRP A 172 -4.21 22.55 0.74
CA TRP A 172 -4.43 22.25 2.16
C TRP A 172 -5.36 23.28 2.81
N GLN A 173 -5.11 24.58 2.62
CA GLN A 173 -6.02 25.63 3.08
C GLN A 173 -7.42 25.50 2.46
N SER A 174 -7.52 25.08 1.19
CA SER A 174 -8.81 24.83 0.52
C SER A 174 -9.60 23.70 1.21
N LEU A 175 -8.95 22.58 1.53
CA LEU A 175 -9.55 21.46 2.27
C LEU A 175 -10.01 21.89 3.67
N VAL A 176 -9.21 22.68 4.40
CA VAL A 176 -9.60 23.22 5.71
C VAL A 176 -10.81 24.13 5.61
N ARG A 177 -10.86 25.03 4.62
CA ARG A 177 -12.01 25.91 4.36
C ARG A 177 -13.28 25.10 4.03
N ALA A 178 -13.16 24.11 3.15
CA ALA A 178 -14.27 23.27 2.69
C ALA A 178 -14.79 22.26 3.73
N HIS A 179 -14.02 21.92 4.77
CA HIS A 179 -14.41 20.93 5.77
C HIS A 179 -15.65 21.39 6.57
N THR A 180 -16.75 20.63 6.49
CA THR A 180 -18.03 21.02 7.12
C THR A 180 -18.04 20.89 8.64
N GLY A 181 -17.30 19.91 9.19
CA GLY A 181 -17.25 19.63 10.63
C GLY A 181 -16.26 20.47 11.45
N LEU A 182 -15.84 21.64 10.97
CA LEU A 182 -14.97 22.57 11.71
C LEU A 182 -15.59 23.96 11.75
N ASP A 183 -15.50 24.62 12.91
CA ASP A 183 -15.92 26.02 13.04
C ASP A 183 -15.02 26.97 12.21
N ASN A 184 -15.60 28.07 11.74
CA ASN A 184 -14.94 29.03 10.88
C ASN A 184 -13.81 29.81 11.59
N ASN A 185 -13.93 30.06 12.91
CA ASN A 185 -12.85 30.68 13.67
C ASN A 185 -11.68 29.70 13.83
N LEU A 186 -11.97 28.42 14.08
CA LEU A 186 -10.95 27.36 14.14
C LEU A 186 -10.24 27.14 12.80
N LYS A 187 -10.97 27.18 11.67
CA LYS A 187 -10.38 27.17 10.33
C LYS A 187 -9.43 28.33 10.10
N ALA A 188 -9.86 29.56 10.43
CA ALA A 188 -9.03 30.75 10.29
C ALA A 188 -7.76 30.65 11.16
N LYS A 189 -7.92 30.33 12.45
CA LYS A 189 -6.83 30.14 13.42
C LYS A 189 -5.82 29.08 12.97
N TYR A 190 -6.28 27.93 12.47
CA TYR A 190 -5.42 26.88 11.93
C TYR A 190 -4.60 27.38 10.73
N ILE A 191 -5.23 28.08 9.78
CA ILE A 191 -4.57 28.61 8.59
C ILE A 191 -3.54 29.67 8.98
N THR A 192 -3.90 30.66 9.81
CA THR A 192 -2.97 31.69 10.29
C THR A 192 -1.76 31.09 11.00
N LEU A 193 -1.93 30.02 11.79
CA LEU A 193 -0.82 29.33 12.44
C LEU A 193 0.06 28.57 11.44
N MET A 194 -0.55 27.85 10.50
CA MET A 194 0.14 27.11 9.43
C MET A 194 0.99 28.05 8.57
N ASP A 195 0.46 29.21 8.20
CA ASP A 195 1.12 30.22 7.38
C ASP A 195 2.25 30.93 8.17
N ALA A 196 2.01 31.28 9.45
CA ALA A 196 3.02 31.88 10.33
C ALA A 196 4.18 30.93 10.71
N ASN A 197 4.04 29.63 10.43
CA ASN A 197 5.03 28.60 10.75
C ASN A 197 5.33 27.75 9.50
N SER A 198 5.53 28.37 8.33
CA SER A 198 5.62 27.68 7.01
C SER A 198 6.49 26.41 7.00
N THR A 199 7.67 26.46 7.61
CA THR A 199 8.64 25.35 7.65
C THR A 199 8.43 24.34 8.79
N SER A 200 7.61 24.63 9.81
CA SER A 200 7.43 23.72 10.95
C SER A 200 6.46 22.58 10.62
N THR A 201 6.92 21.34 10.78
CA THR A 201 6.06 20.16 10.73
C THR A 201 5.16 20.01 11.97
N THR A 202 5.45 20.75 13.06
CA THR A 202 4.78 20.58 14.36
C THR A 202 4.21 21.87 14.97
N VAL A 203 3.25 21.70 15.88
CA VAL A 203 2.60 22.74 16.69
C VAL A 203 2.62 22.34 18.17
N PRO A 204 2.95 23.24 19.12
CA PRO A 204 2.86 22.95 20.55
C PRO A 204 1.39 22.91 21.03
N ASN A 205 1.11 22.07 22.04
CA ASN A 205 -0.22 21.92 22.66
C ASN A 205 -0.81 23.21 23.26
N THR A 206 -0.02 24.28 23.40
CA THR A 206 -0.47 25.59 23.90
C THR A 206 -1.15 26.46 22.83
N SER A 207 -0.98 26.15 21.54
CA SER A 207 -1.56 26.96 20.45
C SER A 207 -3.06 26.80 20.26
N PHE A 208 -3.63 25.69 20.74
CA PHE A 208 -5.03 25.32 20.56
C PHE A 208 -5.64 24.89 21.91
N LEU A 209 -6.92 25.14 22.09
CA LEU A 209 -7.71 24.64 23.22
C LEU A 209 -7.90 23.12 23.08
N PRO A 210 -8.03 22.35 24.17
CA PRO A 210 -8.21 20.89 24.08
C PRO A 210 -9.38 20.44 23.20
N ALA A 211 -10.48 21.22 23.16
CA ALA A 211 -11.60 20.97 22.26
C ALA A 211 -11.23 21.20 20.77
N GLU A 212 -10.53 22.29 20.46
CA GLU A 212 -10.03 22.58 19.10
C GLU A 212 -9.07 21.47 18.62
N ILE A 213 -8.16 21.02 19.48
CA ILE A 213 -7.24 19.91 19.20
C ILE A 213 -8.03 18.63 18.91
N SER A 214 -9.05 18.32 19.71
CA SER A 214 -9.91 17.15 19.48
C SER A 214 -10.63 17.23 18.14
N SER A 215 -11.20 18.38 17.79
CA SER A 215 -11.85 18.61 16.48
C SER A 215 -10.88 18.50 15.30
N LEU A 216 -9.70 19.13 15.38
CA LEU A 216 -8.68 19.06 14.33
C LEU A 216 -8.10 17.64 14.18
N THR A 217 -7.95 16.90 15.27
CA THR A 217 -7.49 15.50 15.25
C THR A 217 -8.55 14.57 14.66
N ALA A 218 -9.83 14.76 15.04
CA ALA A 218 -10.95 13.99 14.47
C ALA A 218 -11.17 14.27 12.97
N ALA A 219 -10.91 15.51 12.52
CA ALA A 219 -10.90 15.89 11.11
C ALA A 219 -9.62 15.45 10.37
N GLY A 220 -8.60 14.93 11.05
CA GLY A 220 -7.34 14.47 10.46
C GLY A 220 -6.33 15.56 10.10
N PHE A 221 -6.55 16.82 10.51
CA PHE A 221 -5.63 17.94 10.26
C PHE A 221 -4.48 18.04 11.28
N LEU A 222 -4.61 17.37 12.43
CA LEU A 222 -3.52 17.17 13.39
C LEU A 222 -3.36 15.68 13.72
N THR A 223 -2.12 15.28 14.03
CA THR A 223 -1.82 13.99 14.69
C THR A 223 -0.97 14.22 15.93
N SER A 224 -1.24 13.48 17.02
CA SER A 224 -0.37 13.51 18.21
C SER A 224 1.03 13.06 17.81
N THR A 225 2.07 13.83 18.17
CA THR A 225 3.37 13.19 18.37
C THR A 225 3.25 12.25 19.56
N THR A 226 3.72 11.02 19.42
CA THR A 226 4.45 10.38 20.50
C THR A 226 5.87 10.93 20.42
N PRO A 227 6.45 11.53 21.47
CA PRO A 227 7.84 11.95 21.43
C PRO A 227 8.73 10.78 20.99
N PRO A 228 9.70 10.97 20.07
CA PRO A 228 10.76 10.00 19.90
C PRO A 228 11.48 9.93 21.25
N ASP A 229 11.56 8.74 21.84
CA ASP A 229 12.30 8.54 23.08
C ASP A 229 13.79 8.57 22.71
N SER A 230 14.40 9.77 22.73
CA SER A 230 15.80 10.05 22.40
C SER A 230 16.75 9.50 23.47
N ARG A 231 16.60 8.21 23.76
CA ARG A 231 17.41 7.37 24.64
C ARG A 231 17.99 6.26 23.80
N SER A 232 19.03 6.62 23.06
CA SER A 232 19.86 5.73 22.24
C SER A 232 20.30 4.48 23.00
N SER A 233 20.13 3.32 22.36
CA SER A 233 21.04 2.18 22.46
C SER A 233 21.50 1.75 23.87
N SER A 234 20.58 1.47 24.79
CA SER A 234 20.93 0.84 26.09
C SER A 234 19.95 -0.22 26.60
N PHE A 235 18.87 -0.52 25.88
CA PHE A 235 17.91 -1.58 26.24
C PHE A 235 17.72 -2.66 25.16
N ALA A 236 18.75 -2.86 24.33
CA ALA A 236 18.86 -4.02 23.43
C ALA A 236 19.28 -5.29 24.19
N SER A 237 18.51 -5.66 25.22
CA SER A 237 18.64 -6.93 25.94
C SER A 237 17.24 -7.49 26.20
N PRO A 238 16.90 -8.70 25.72
CA PRO A 238 15.58 -9.30 25.88
C PRO A 238 15.39 -9.87 27.30
N GLY A 239 15.38 -9.00 28.31
CA GLY A 239 15.31 -9.37 29.72
C GLY A 239 14.30 -8.54 30.52
N ALA A 240 13.15 -9.13 30.82
CA ALA A 240 12.16 -8.79 31.88
C ALA A 240 11.54 -7.37 31.98
N GLY A 241 12.16 -6.30 31.46
CA GLY A 241 11.78 -4.92 31.80
C GLY A 241 10.63 -4.27 31.01
N SER A 242 10.35 -4.71 29.77
CA SER A 242 9.57 -3.91 28.80
C SER A 242 8.30 -4.58 28.25
N LEU A 243 7.62 -5.39 29.05
CA LEU A 243 6.32 -5.97 28.68
C LEU A 243 5.12 -5.07 29.00
N GLY A 244 5.23 -4.20 30.02
CA GLY A 244 4.10 -3.41 30.52
C GLY A 244 3.53 -2.39 29.53
N THR A 245 4.39 -1.63 28.84
CA THR A 245 3.97 -0.54 27.94
C THR A 245 3.33 -1.06 26.64
N LEU A 246 3.92 -2.08 26.01
CA LEU A 246 3.36 -2.67 24.79
C LEU A 246 2.06 -3.45 25.08
N ALA A 247 1.94 -4.10 26.25
CA ALA A 247 0.70 -4.74 26.69
C ALA A 247 -0.40 -3.72 27.03
N ALA A 248 -0.04 -2.55 27.58
CA ALA A 248 -0.99 -1.47 27.83
C ALA A 248 -1.61 -0.95 26.52
N ILE A 249 -0.79 -0.59 25.52
CA ILE A 249 -1.28 -0.13 24.20
C ILE A 249 -2.14 -1.22 23.55
N SER A 250 -1.69 -2.48 23.59
CA SER A 250 -2.42 -3.64 23.04
C SER A 250 -3.75 -3.94 23.76
N SER A 251 -3.95 -3.42 24.97
CA SER A 251 -5.19 -3.60 25.74
C SER A 251 -6.06 -2.35 25.87
N SER A 252 -5.56 -1.15 25.51
CA SER A 252 -6.42 0.04 25.31
C SER A 252 -7.56 -0.23 24.33
N GLY A 253 -7.27 -0.91 23.22
CA GLY A 253 -8.27 -1.28 22.21
C GLY A 253 -9.29 -2.35 22.62
N SER A 254 -9.12 -2.99 23.78
CA SER A 254 -10.04 -4.03 24.30
C SER A 254 -10.65 -3.69 25.67
N ARG A 255 -10.17 -2.64 26.35
CA ARG A 255 -10.66 -2.20 27.67
C ARG A 255 -11.50 -0.91 27.63
N TYR A 256 -11.39 -0.12 26.56
CA TYR A 256 -12.17 1.10 26.38
C TYR A 256 -13.10 0.96 25.18
N ALA A 257 -14.26 1.64 25.22
CA ALA A 257 -15.23 1.61 24.13
C ALA A 257 -14.63 2.15 22.83
N ALA A 258 -14.93 1.50 21.71
CA ALA A 258 -14.47 1.93 20.39
C ALA A 258 -14.93 3.37 20.10
N GLY A 259 -14.00 4.25 19.69
CA GLY A 259 -14.23 5.67 19.49
C GLY A 259 -13.92 6.57 20.71
N SER A 260 -13.56 6.00 21.87
CA SER A 260 -13.12 6.79 23.03
C SER A 260 -11.65 7.23 22.94
N PHE A 261 -11.32 8.38 23.54
CA PHE A 261 -9.97 8.96 23.52
C PHE A 261 -8.89 8.03 24.10
N ALA A 262 -9.23 7.18 25.07
CA ALA A 262 -8.31 6.21 25.66
C ALA A 262 -8.05 4.96 24.80
N ALA A 263 -8.92 4.66 23.82
CA ALA A 263 -8.71 3.61 22.83
C ALA A 263 -7.76 4.06 21.69
N VAL A 264 -7.67 5.37 21.44
CA VAL A 264 -6.75 5.96 20.46
C VAL A 264 -5.44 6.34 21.16
N GLY A 265 -4.40 5.52 21.00
CA GLY A 265 -3.10 5.75 21.63
C GLY A 265 -2.50 7.12 21.28
N GLY A 266 -2.39 8.01 22.28
CA GLY A 266 -1.93 9.39 22.15
C GLY A 266 -1.57 10.00 23.51
N ALA A 267 -1.32 11.31 23.57
CA ALA A 267 -0.75 11.96 24.75
C ALA A 267 -1.43 11.60 26.09
N ALA A 268 -2.77 11.66 26.19
CA ALA A 268 -3.49 11.34 27.43
C ALA A 268 -3.66 9.82 27.69
N ALA A 269 -3.36 8.94 26.73
CA ALA A 269 -3.34 7.49 27.01
C ALA A 269 -2.26 7.15 28.07
N SER A 270 -1.19 7.94 28.14
CA SER A 270 -0.16 7.84 29.19
C SER A 270 -0.70 8.09 30.61
N GLN A 271 -1.76 8.88 30.77
CA GLN A 271 -2.36 9.21 32.06
C GLN A 271 -3.24 8.08 32.63
N HIS A 272 -3.62 7.11 31.79
CA HIS A 272 -4.49 6.00 32.17
C HIS A 272 -3.77 4.64 32.25
N ILE A 273 -2.43 4.60 32.15
CA ILE A 273 -1.64 3.38 32.33
C ILE A 273 -1.53 3.05 33.83
N PRO A 274 -2.13 1.95 34.34
CA PRO A 274 -1.98 1.56 35.73
C PRO A 274 -0.57 1.00 35.97
N GLY A 275 0.16 1.54 36.96
CA GLY A 275 1.50 1.08 37.34
C GLY A 275 2.60 2.15 37.29
N GLY A 276 2.31 3.36 36.77
CA GLY A 276 3.20 4.50 36.94
C GLY A 276 3.23 5.00 38.39
N GLY A 277 4.40 4.97 39.04
CA GLY A 277 4.58 5.46 40.41
C GLY A 277 4.35 6.97 40.55
N THR A 278 4.02 7.42 41.76
CA THR A 278 3.49 8.76 42.12
C THR A 278 4.44 9.96 41.90
N GLY A 279 5.56 9.78 41.22
CA GLY A 279 6.44 10.88 40.85
C GLY A 279 5.81 11.77 39.78
N ARG A 280 5.56 13.05 40.11
CA ARG A 280 5.27 14.11 39.12
C ARG A 280 6.46 14.27 38.16
N ARG A 281 6.49 13.48 37.09
CA ARG A 281 7.28 13.83 35.91
C ARG A 281 6.71 15.14 35.35
N PRO A 282 7.53 16.14 34.97
CA PRO A 282 7.02 17.24 34.17
C PRO A 282 6.43 16.63 32.89
N MET A 283 5.20 17.03 32.56
CA MET A 283 4.58 16.62 31.29
C MET A 283 5.52 17.07 30.16
N PRO A 284 6.03 16.17 29.30
CA PRO A 284 6.75 16.61 28.11
C PRO A 284 5.81 17.50 27.29
N SER A 285 6.34 18.58 26.72
CA SER A 285 5.55 19.47 25.87
C SER A 285 4.98 18.67 24.71
N ALA A 286 3.68 18.37 24.78
CA ALA A 286 3.00 17.63 23.73
C ALA A 286 3.03 18.48 22.46
N HIS A 287 3.53 17.91 21.37
CA HIS A 287 3.49 18.50 20.05
C HIS A 287 2.53 17.70 19.18
N TYR A 288 1.91 18.37 18.21
CA TYR A 288 1.10 17.74 17.18
C TYR A 288 1.76 17.97 15.83
N ASN A 289 1.83 16.96 14.97
CA ASN A 289 2.22 17.18 13.58
C ASN A 289 1.02 17.72 12.82
N PHE A 290 1.27 18.65 11.90
CA PHE A 290 0.33 18.95 10.84
C PHE A 290 0.13 17.72 9.95
N SER A 291 -1.12 17.38 9.62
CA SER A 291 -1.46 16.26 8.74
C SER A 291 -2.59 16.62 7.78
N LEU A 292 -2.75 15.79 6.74
CA LEU A 292 -3.93 15.85 5.88
C LEU A 292 -4.91 14.71 6.26
N PRO A 293 -6.22 14.90 6.04
CA PRO A 293 -7.19 13.83 6.16
C PRO A 293 -6.76 12.61 5.32
N ASN A 294 -7.00 11.41 5.83
CA ASN A 294 -6.75 10.14 5.13
C ASN A 294 -5.29 9.84 4.72
N THR A 295 -4.25 10.56 5.19
CA THR A 295 -2.86 10.18 4.86
C THR A 295 -2.49 8.74 5.28
N GLY A 296 -3.15 8.20 6.31
CA GLY A 296 -3.03 6.79 6.68
C GLY A 296 -3.47 5.80 5.59
N SER A 297 -4.49 6.11 4.79
CA SER A 297 -4.92 5.23 3.68
C SER A 297 -4.02 5.39 2.44
N HIS A 298 -3.54 6.61 2.15
CA HIS A 298 -2.54 6.86 1.11
C HIS A 298 -1.25 6.05 1.39
N ILE A 299 -0.66 6.21 2.59
CA ILE A 299 0.54 5.47 3.00
C ILE A 299 0.29 3.95 2.92
N LYS A 300 -0.87 3.46 3.36
CA LYS A 300 -1.21 2.04 3.26
C LYS A 300 -1.25 1.56 1.80
N LEU A 301 -1.97 2.28 0.92
CA LEU A 301 -2.05 1.96 -0.51
C LEU A 301 -0.66 1.86 -1.14
N VAL A 302 0.18 2.86 -0.89
CA VAL A 302 1.56 2.92 -1.39
C VAL A 302 2.40 1.76 -0.86
N VAL A 303 2.36 1.48 0.46
CA VAL A 303 3.12 0.36 1.06
C VAL A 303 2.65 -0.99 0.52
N GLU A 304 1.35 -1.23 0.38
CA GLU A 304 0.83 -2.49 -0.18
C GLU A 304 1.17 -2.63 -1.67
N ALA A 305 1.17 -1.53 -2.43
CA ALA A 305 1.54 -1.49 -3.84
C ALA A 305 3.06 -1.71 -4.06
N ARG A 306 3.93 -1.01 -3.32
CA ARG A 306 5.41 -1.18 -3.35
C ARG A 306 5.78 -2.63 -3.06
N ASN A 307 5.21 -3.20 -1.98
CA ASN A 307 5.43 -4.60 -1.61
C ASN A 307 4.92 -5.57 -2.67
N HIS A 308 3.80 -5.26 -3.34
CA HIS A 308 3.30 -6.09 -4.43
C HIS A 308 4.26 -6.10 -5.62
N LEU A 309 4.70 -4.93 -6.09
CA LEU A 309 5.65 -4.80 -7.20
C LEU A 309 6.97 -5.52 -6.92
N LEU A 310 7.57 -5.28 -5.75
CA LEU A 310 8.76 -6.00 -5.29
C LEU A 310 8.54 -7.51 -5.24
N SER A 311 7.37 -7.99 -4.85
CA SER A 311 7.04 -9.42 -4.85
C SER A 311 6.88 -10.03 -6.25
N MET A 312 6.76 -9.23 -7.32
CA MET A 312 6.74 -9.71 -8.70
C MET A 312 8.14 -9.76 -9.31
N VAL A 313 9.02 -8.83 -8.92
CA VAL A 313 10.43 -8.80 -9.31
C VAL A 313 11.23 -9.87 -8.57
N LYS A 314 11.11 -9.96 -7.24
CA LYS A 314 11.81 -10.94 -6.39
C LYS A 314 11.33 -12.41 -6.57
N LYS A 315 10.55 -12.70 -7.61
CA LYS A 315 10.15 -14.06 -8.05
C LYS A 315 10.97 -14.58 -9.23
N SER A 316 11.61 -13.73 -10.04
CA SER A 316 12.54 -14.23 -11.05
C SER A 316 13.86 -14.61 -10.41
N LYS A 317 14.50 -15.63 -10.98
CA LYS A 317 15.78 -16.23 -10.53
C LYS A 317 16.90 -15.21 -10.27
N TYR A 318 16.95 -14.12 -11.05
CA TYR A 318 17.97 -13.06 -10.93
C TYR A 318 17.48 -11.79 -10.21
N LYS A 319 16.22 -11.75 -9.75
CA LYS A 319 15.50 -10.51 -9.37
C LYS A 319 15.44 -9.44 -10.48
N GLU A 320 15.58 -9.85 -11.74
CA GLU A 320 15.54 -9.00 -12.94
C GLU A 320 14.28 -9.36 -13.76
N VAL A 321 13.54 -8.38 -14.30
CA VAL A 321 12.36 -8.58 -15.15
C VAL A 321 12.27 -7.47 -16.22
N PRO A 322 11.98 -7.77 -17.51
CA PRO A 322 11.73 -6.73 -18.50
C PRO A 322 10.52 -5.86 -18.12
N MET A 323 10.57 -4.55 -18.40
CA MET A 323 9.56 -3.60 -17.92
C MET A 323 8.14 -3.96 -18.38
N GLU A 324 7.96 -4.31 -19.65
CA GLU A 324 6.65 -4.67 -20.20
C GLU A 324 6.12 -6.00 -19.65
N THR A 325 6.99 -6.98 -19.42
CA THR A 325 6.60 -8.22 -18.71
C THR A 325 6.19 -7.95 -17.26
N LEU A 326 6.74 -6.91 -16.62
CA LEU A 326 6.36 -6.51 -15.27
C LEU A 326 5.05 -5.70 -15.24
N ARG A 327 4.81 -4.85 -16.25
CA ARG A 327 3.55 -4.17 -16.54
C ARG A 327 2.41 -5.17 -16.72
N GLU A 328 2.57 -6.15 -17.63
CA GLU A 328 1.56 -7.20 -17.85
C GLU A 328 1.22 -7.94 -16.54
N ARG A 329 2.22 -8.28 -15.72
CA ARG A 329 2.01 -8.90 -14.40
C ARG A 329 1.23 -8.01 -13.42
N TRP A 330 1.42 -6.68 -13.48
CA TRP A 330 0.67 -5.70 -12.67
C TRP A 330 -0.80 -5.63 -13.10
N ASP A 331 -1.03 -5.47 -14.40
CA ASP A 331 -2.35 -5.26 -14.98
C ASP A 331 -3.21 -6.54 -14.93
N GLY A 332 -2.61 -7.73 -14.96
CA GLY A 332 -3.28 -9.00 -14.67
C GLY A 332 -3.00 -10.17 -15.63
N GLY A 333 -1.93 -10.09 -16.42
CA GLY A 333 -1.46 -11.17 -17.30
C GLY A 333 -1.04 -12.43 -16.52
N ILE A 334 -1.40 -13.60 -17.06
CA ILE A 334 -1.19 -14.90 -16.40
C ILE A 334 -0.06 -15.68 -17.09
N LEU A 335 1.18 -15.50 -16.62
CA LEU A 335 2.33 -16.27 -17.13
C LEU A 335 2.21 -17.78 -16.92
N GLY A 336 1.48 -18.24 -15.90
CA GLY A 336 1.18 -19.67 -15.72
C GLY A 336 0.22 -20.28 -16.75
N LYS A 337 -0.19 -19.53 -17.79
CA LYS A 337 -1.06 -19.97 -18.88
C LYS A 337 -0.69 -19.36 -20.25
N ALA A 338 0.55 -18.90 -20.45
CA ALA A 338 0.97 -18.18 -21.66
C ALA A 338 0.49 -18.85 -22.97
N GLU A 339 0.79 -20.13 -23.21
CA GLU A 339 0.29 -20.86 -24.39
C GLU A 339 -1.24 -20.84 -24.52
N ILE A 340 -1.99 -21.01 -23.43
CA ILE A 340 -3.45 -21.07 -23.44
C ILE A 340 -4.02 -19.67 -23.70
N ALA A 341 -3.34 -18.63 -23.21
CA ALA A 341 -3.65 -17.24 -23.46
C ALA A 341 -3.40 -16.88 -24.93
N GLU A 342 -2.27 -17.27 -25.52
CA GLU A 342 -1.99 -17.06 -26.94
C GLU A 342 -2.92 -17.86 -27.85
N LYS A 343 -3.14 -19.15 -27.55
CA LYS A 343 -4.07 -20.02 -28.30
C LYS A 343 -5.53 -19.55 -28.19
N LYS A 344 -5.85 -18.67 -27.23
CA LYS A 344 -7.11 -17.90 -27.14
C LYS A 344 -7.06 -16.59 -27.93
N LYS A 345 -6.00 -15.80 -27.77
CA LYS A 345 -5.75 -14.54 -28.51
C LYS A 345 -5.79 -14.77 -30.03
N ALA A 346 -5.17 -15.85 -30.51
CA ALA A 346 -5.20 -16.30 -31.90
C ALA A 346 -6.57 -16.80 -32.40
N ARG A 347 -7.55 -16.98 -31.50
CA ARG A 347 -8.97 -17.29 -31.81
C ARG A 347 -9.89 -16.08 -31.60
N GLY A 348 -9.36 -14.92 -31.22
CA GLY A 348 -10.16 -13.77 -30.80
C GLY A 348 -10.83 -13.92 -29.42
N GLU A 349 -10.52 -14.99 -28.67
CA GLU A 349 -11.03 -15.18 -27.31
C GLU A 349 -10.24 -14.36 -26.30
N PHE A 350 -10.92 -13.68 -25.37
CA PHE A 350 -10.24 -12.93 -24.30
C PHE A 350 -9.41 -13.87 -23.41
N ALA A 351 -8.12 -13.53 -23.30
CA ALA A 351 -7.08 -14.41 -22.78
C ALA A 351 -6.66 -14.11 -21.33
N GLY A 352 -6.91 -12.89 -20.83
CA GLY A 352 -6.42 -12.40 -19.55
C GLY A 352 -7.42 -12.55 -18.39
N VAL A 353 -7.13 -11.83 -17.29
CA VAL A 353 -8.11 -11.56 -16.22
C VAL A 353 -8.89 -10.30 -16.59
N LEU A 354 -10.23 -10.33 -16.48
CA LEU A 354 -11.07 -9.14 -16.67
C LEU A 354 -10.62 -8.03 -15.72
N PRO A 355 -10.38 -6.78 -16.16
CA PRO A 355 -9.73 -5.74 -15.36
C PRO A 355 -10.29 -5.59 -13.93
N GLY A 356 -11.61 -5.53 -13.74
CA GLY A 356 -12.25 -5.43 -12.42
C GLY A 356 -12.00 -6.59 -11.46
N LYS A 357 -11.42 -7.70 -11.92
CA LYS A 357 -10.99 -8.86 -11.11
C LYS A 357 -9.48 -8.87 -10.84
N THR A 358 -8.70 -7.97 -11.44
CA THR A 358 -7.23 -7.90 -11.26
C THR A 358 -6.89 -7.24 -9.93
N LYS A 359 -5.66 -7.42 -9.44
CA LYS A 359 -5.22 -6.77 -8.21
C LYS A 359 -5.16 -5.25 -8.34
N MET A 360 -4.78 -4.73 -9.50
CA MET A 360 -4.75 -3.30 -9.75
C MET A 360 -6.11 -2.66 -9.44
N TRP A 361 -7.22 -3.20 -9.96
CA TRP A 361 -8.56 -2.66 -9.68
C TRP A 361 -9.13 -3.06 -8.32
N LYS A 362 -8.87 -4.29 -7.84
CA LYS A 362 -9.46 -4.83 -6.59
C LYS A 362 -8.74 -4.39 -5.32
N GLN A 363 -7.42 -4.21 -5.36
CA GLN A 363 -6.61 -3.88 -4.18
C GLN A 363 -6.02 -2.46 -4.27
N PHE A 364 -5.60 -2.03 -5.47
CA PHE A 364 -4.93 -0.74 -5.68
C PHE A 364 -5.81 0.33 -6.35
N TYR A 365 -7.12 0.09 -6.48
CA TYR A 365 -8.12 1.04 -7.01
C TYR A 365 -7.79 1.64 -8.40
N GLY A 366 -7.05 0.89 -9.23
CA GLY A 366 -6.59 1.33 -10.54
C GLY A 366 -5.30 2.15 -10.53
N LEU A 367 -4.45 2.01 -9.50
CA LEU A 367 -3.12 2.64 -9.42
C LEU A 367 -2.25 2.23 -10.62
N ARG A 368 -1.68 3.19 -11.34
CA ARG A 368 -0.89 2.92 -12.55
C ARG A 368 0.41 2.19 -12.27
N PHE A 369 0.85 1.38 -13.24
CA PHE A 369 2.12 0.66 -13.19
C PHE A 369 3.32 1.61 -13.14
N GLU A 370 3.35 2.66 -13.97
CA GLU A 370 4.48 3.59 -14.01
C GLU A 370 4.62 4.34 -12.70
N TRP A 371 3.51 4.85 -12.17
CA TRP A 371 3.48 5.56 -10.89
C TRP A 371 4.07 4.74 -9.73
N ILE A 372 3.70 3.46 -9.62
CA ILE A 372 4.28 2.61 -8.56
C ILE A 372 5.73 2.16 -8.87
N LEU A 373 6.15 2.21 -10.14
CA LEU A 373 7.54 2.00 -10.54
C LEU A 373 8.40 3.22 -10.17
N GLU A 374 7.95 4.43 -10.49
CA GLU A 374 8.53 5.73 -10.07
C GLU A 374 8.77 5.72 -8.55
N GLU A 375 7.71 5.50 -7.76
CA GLU A 375 7.75 5.40 -6.30
C GLU A 375 8.75 4.37 -5.75
N CYS A 376 8.97 3.27 -6.46
CA CYS A 376 9.94 2.24 -6.05
C CYS A 376 11.38 2.56 -6.50
N VAL A 377 11.56 3.26 -7.62
CA VAL A 377 12.87 3.65 -8.15
C VAL A 377 13.48 4.77 -7.31
N GLY A 378 12.77 5.88 -7.12
CA GLY A 378 13.28 6.99 -6.29
C GLY A 378 13.37 6.67 -4.80
N ALA A 379 12.68 5.63 -4.33
CA ALA A 379 12.89 5.08 -2.99
C ALA A 379 14.15 4.20 -2.85
N GLY A 380 14.87 3.91 -3.93
CA GLY A 380 16.01 2.97 -3.91
C GLY A 380 15.60 1.53 -3.61
N LEU A 381 14.41 1.11 -4.05
CA LEU A 381 13.91 -0.27 -3.91
C LEU A 381 14.04 -1.07 -5.22
N LEU A 382 14.01 -0.39 -6.36
CA LEU A 382 14.21 -0.92 -7.70
C LEU A 382 15.22 -0.05 -8.46
N GLU A 383 15.92 -0.64 -9.41
CA GLU A 383 16.81 0.04 -10.37
C GLU A 383 16.33 -0.27 -11.79
N LEU A 384 16.45 0.70 -12.69
CA LEU A 384 16.17 0.54 -14.12
C LEU A 384 17.47 0.49 -14.91
N PHE A 385 17.57 -0.46 -15.83
CA PHE A 385 18.74 -0.64 -16.69
C PHE A 385 18.32 -1.00 -18.12
N GLU A 386 19.11 -0.60 -19.11
CA GLU A 386 18.84 -0.95 -20.51
C GLU A 386 19.52 -2.26 -20.91
N THR A 387 18.76 -3.13 -21.59
CA THR A 387 19.18 -4.49 -21.97
C THR A 387 19.73 -4.63 -23.38
N GLY A 388 19.58 -3.60 -24.22
CA GLY A 388 19.94 -3.62 -25.65
C GLY A 388 19.10 -4.52 -26.55
N SER A 389 18.33 -5.48 -26.01
CA SER A 389 17.51 -6.43 -26.78
C SER A 389 16.00 -6.37 -26.48
N VAL A 390 15.62 -6.17 -25.21
CA VAL A 390 14.22 -6.11 -24.75
C VAL A 390 13.85 -4.75 -24.13
N GLY A 391 14.63 -3.72 -24.45
CA GLY A 391 14.46 -2.36 -23.94
C GLY A 391 14.83 -2.20 -22.46
N LYS A 392 14.08 -1.35 -21.75
CA LYS A 392 14.27 -1.10 -20.31
C LYS A 392 13.82 -2.30 -19.47
N ALA A 393 14.63 -2.67 -18.48
CA ALA A 393 14.34 -3.72 -17.51
C ALA A 393 14.47 -3.19 -16.08
N VAL A 394 13.90 -3.94 -15.14
CA VAL A 394 13.80 -3.58 -13.73
C VAL A 394 14.50 -4.64 -12.89
N ARG A 395 15.39 -4.24 -11.98
CA ARG A 395 15.96 -5.13 -10.96
C ARG A 395 15.61 -4.69 -9.54
N ALA A 396 15.53 -5.65 -8.63
CA ALA A 396 15.33 -5.36 -7.21
C ALA A 396 16.61 -5.46 -6.41
N ILE A 397 16.87 -4.42 -5.62
CA ILE A 397 17.97 -4.31 -4.67
C ILE A 397 17.71 -5.30 -3.50
#